data_AF-A0A6H9KGK2-F1
#
_entry.id   AF-A0A6H9KGK2-F1
#
_cell.length_a   1.000
_cell.length_b   1.000
_cell.length_c   1.000
_cell.angle_alpha   90.00
_cell.angle_beta   90.00
_cell.angle_gamma   90.00
#
_symmetry.space_group_name_H-M   'P 1'
#
loop_
_entity.id
_entity.type
_entity.pdbx_description
1 polymer ?
#
loop_
_entity_poly.entity_id
_entity_poly.type
_entity_poly.pdbx_seq_one_letter_code
_entity_poly.pdbx_strand_id
1 'polypeptide(L)'
;MKRLLTTLVILLIAVPIFAEEISFEYKKNIPTKIKIEGRAEQTFWIGISFYPFGVKDGLTEGLHLYREVKTGKFNETIEIDKKFYGGSYEVAFWGKKLTSKDCKNDDCKYWVKKRGFYFDQLNFYKTGYFNGY
;
A
#
# COMPACT_ATOMS: atom_id res chain seq x y z
N MET A 1 10.85 56.12 -3.12
CA MET A 1 9.95 54.96 -2.86
C MET A 1 10.73 53.67 -3.11
N LYS A 2 11.06 52.90 -2.06
CA LYS A 2 11.78 51.62 -2.18
C LYS A 2 10.77 50.51 -2.45
N ARG A 3 10.83 49.87 -3.63
CA ARG A 3 10.05 48.67 -3.93
C ARG A 3 10.69 47.47 -3.23
N LEU A 4 10.00 46.87 -2.26
CA LEU A 4 10.34 45.55 -1.75
C LEU A 4 10.05 44.52 -2.85
N LEU A 5 11.08 43.78 -3.27
CA LEU A 5 10.91 42.56 -4.04
C LEU A 5 10.51 41.45 -3.07
N THR A 6 9.25 41.02 -3.12
CA THR A 6 8.79 39.84 -2.39
C THR A 6 9.18 38.61 -3.18
N THR A 7 10.26 37.93 -2.78
CA THR A 7 10.68 36.66 -3.38
C THR A 7 9.65 35.59 -3.01
N LEU A 8 8.84 35.18 -3.98
CA LEU A 8 7.92 34.05 -3.85
C LEU A 8 8.75 32.76 -3.84
N VAL A 9 8.96 32.17 -2.66
CA VAL A 9 9.56 30.84 -2.55
C VAL A 9 8.47 29.82 -2.86
N ILE A 10 8.46 29.34 -4.11
CA ILE A 10 7.64 28.18 -4.49
C ILE A 10 8.34 26.95 -3.92
N LEU A 11 7.83 26.46 -2.78
CA LEU A 11 8.25 25.18 -2.22
C LEU A 11 7.64 24.07 -3.09
N LEU A 12 8.38 23.63 -4.11
CA LEU A 12 8.08 22.40 -4.85
C LEU A 12 8.27 21.23 -3.88
N ILE A 13 7.19 20.84 -3.21
CA ILE A 13 7.12 19.54 -2.55
C ILE A 13 7.15 18.53 -3.70
N ALA A 14 8.31 17.91 -3.92
CA ALA A 14 8.45 16.78 -4.83
C ALA A 14 7.60 15.64 -4.27
N VAL A 15 6.33 15.60 -4.68
CA VAL A 15 5.51 14.40 -4.51
C VAL A 15 6.14 13.40 -5.48
N PRO A 16 6.70 12.26 -5.01
CA PRO A 16 7.18 11.25 -5.92
C PRO A 16 6.00 10.83 -6.78
N ILE A 17 6.05 11.15 -8.07
CA ILE A 17 4.99 10.84 -9.02
C ILE A 17 5.18 9.37 -9.39
N PHE A 18 4.61 8.50 -8.57
CA PHE A 18 4.42 7.11 -8.94
C PHE A 18 3.30 7.08 -9.99
N ALA A 19 3.61 6.61 -11.20
CA ALA A 19 2.57 6.18 -12.13
C ALA A 19 2.24 4.74 -11.74
N GLU A 20 1.21 4.56 -10.92
CA GLU A 20 0.68 3.24 -10.57
C GLU A 20 -0.66 2.97 -11.27
N GLU A 21 -0.79 1.75 -11.78
CA GLU A 21 -2.08 1.20 -12.18
C GLU A 21 -2.39 0.01 -11.29
N ILE A 22 -3.55 0.07 -10.62
CA ILE A 22 -4.15 -1.08 -9.94
C ILE A 22 -5.38 -1.48 -10.74
N SER A 23 -5.28 -2.62 -11.40
CA SER A 23 -6.33 -3.22 -12.21
C SER A 23 -6.70 -4.62 -11.70
N PHE A 24 -7.88 -5.08 -12.10
CA PHE A 24 -8.43 -6.36 -11.67
C PHE A 24 -8.74 -7.22 -12.89
N GLU A 25 -8.34 -8.49 -12.83
CA GLU A 25 -8.75 -9.48 -13.82
C GLU A 25 -10.01 -10.19 -13.31
N TYR A 26 -11.04 -10.24 -14.15
CA TYR A 26 -12.33 -10.83 -13.81
C TYR A 26 -12.58 -12.10 -14.61
N LYS A 27 -13.15 -13.11 -13.96
CA LYS A 27 -13.72 -14.30 -14.60
C LYS A 27 -15.18 -14.43 -14.20
N LYS A 28 -16.09 -14.36 -15.17
CA LYS A 28 -17.55 -14.38 -14.92
C LYS A 28 -17.97 -13.32 -13.88
N ASN A 29 -17.48 -12.08 -14.03
CA ASN A 29 -17.69 -10.95 -13.11
C ASN A 29 -17.11 -11.10 -11.69
N ILE A 30 -16.34 -12.15 -11.43
CA ILE A 30 -15.67 -12.35 -10.15
C ILE A 30 -14.19 -11.95 -10.29
N PRO A 31 -13.66 -11.07 -9.43
CA PRO A 31 -12.25 -10.70 -9.47
C PRO A 31 -11.38 -11.89 -9.06
N THR A 32 -10.49 -12.33 -9.94
CA THR A 32 -9.60 -13.47 -9.73
C THR A 32 -8.15 -13.07 -9.52
N LYS A 33 -7.74 -11.87 -9.97
CA LYS A 33 -6.38 -11.36 -9.76
C LYS A 33 -6.39 -9.86 -9.56
N ILE A 34 -5.44 -9.37 -8.77
CA ILE A 34 -5.03 -7.97 -8.72
C ILE A 34 -3.73 -7.83 -9.49
N LYS A 35 -3.67 -6.87 -10.42
CA LYS A 35 -2.45 -6.46 -11.10
C LYS A 35 -2.06 -5.08 -10.60
N ILE A 36 -0.81 -4.93 -10.23
CA ILE A 36 -0.22 -3.69 -9.74
C ILE A 36 1.04 -3.45 -10.57
N GLU A 37 1.03 -2.41 -11.38
CA GLU A 37 2.17 -2.09 -12.24
C GLU A 37 2.53 -0.61 -12.18
N GLY A 38 3.80 -0.31 -12.45
CA GLY A 38 4.27 1.06 -12.42
C GLY A 38 5.78 1.18 -12.49
N ARG A 39 6.27 2.35 -12.08
CA ARG A 39 7.70 2.66 -11.97
C ARG A 39 8.03 3.22 -10.59
N ALA A 40 9.00 2.61 -9.94
CA ALA A 40 9.54 3.02 -8.65
C ALA A 40 10.73 3.97 -8.87
N GLU A 41 10.66 5.20 -8.35
CA GLU A 41 11.81 6.12 -8.32
C GLU A 41 12.78 5.81 -7.18
N GLN A 42 12.29 5.14 -6.14
CA GLN A 42 13.04 4.67 -4.98
C GLN A 42 12.49 3.33 -4.51
N THR A 43 13.24 2.60 -3.69
CA THR A 43 12.74 1.40 -3.03
C THR A 43 11.55 1.73 -2.12
N PHE A 44 10.51 0.90 -2.17
CA PHE A 44 9.34 0.99 -1.31
C PHE A 44 8.77 -0.41 -1.03
N TRP A 45 7.72 -0.50 -0.21
CA TRP A 45 7.05 -1.74 0.16
C TRP A 45 5.60 -1.71 -0.27
N ILE A 46 5.14 -2.75 -0.95
CA ILE A 46 3.72 -2.98 -1.20
C ILE A 46 3.19 -3.83 -0.04
N GLY A 47 2.09 -3.42 0.57
CA GLY A 47 1.26 -4.22 1.45
C GLY A 47 -0.10 -4.48 0.80
N ILE A 48 -0.57 -5.72 0.84
CA ILE A 48 -1.86 -6.14 0.30
C ILE A 48 -2.59 -6.93 1.36
N SER A 49 -3.84 -6.57 1.63
CA SER A 49 -4.71 -7.31 2.53
C SER A 49 -5.96 -7.77 1.81
N PHE A 50 -6.37 -9.02 2.03
CA PHE A 50 -7.68 -9.54 1.62
C PHE A 50 -8.47 -9.96 2.84
N TYR A 51 -9.74 -9.59 2.87
CA TYR A 51 -10.64 -9.89 3.96
C TYR A 51 -11.86 -10.63 3.44
N PRO A 52 -12.25 -11.76 4.06
CA PRO A 52 -13.47 -12.46 3.67
C PRO A 52 -14.71 -11.62 3.99
N PHE A 53 -15.83 -11.94 3.35
CA PHE A 53 -17.11 -11.30 3.68
C PHE A 53 -17.47 -11.56 5.15
N GLY A 54 -17.90 -10.52 5.86
CA GLY A 54 -18.31 -10.63 7.28
C GLY A 54 -17.17 -10.76 8.27
N VAL A 55 -15.93 -10.44 7.89
CA VAL A 55 -14.76 -10.41 8.78
C VAL A 55 -15.05 -9.63 10.07
N LYS A 56 -14.65 -10.17 11.23
CA LYS A 56 -14.81 -9.50 12.54
C LYS A 56 -13.48 -8.99 13.07
N ASP A 57 -12.43 -9.77 12.91
CA ASP A 57 -11.06 -9.39 13.23
C ASP A 57 -10.18 -9.45 11.97
N GLY A 58 -10.03 -8.30 11.32
CA GLY A 58 -9.21 -8.18 10.11
C GLY A 58 -7.76 -8.62 10.31
N LEU A 59 -7.23 -8.55 11.54
CA LEU A 59 -5.82 -8.90 11.80
C LEU A 59 -5.57 -10.41 11.76
N THR A 60 -6.52 -11.21 12.22
CA THR A 60 -6.34 -12.66 12.36
C THR A 60 -7.03 -13.44 11.26
N GLU A 61 -8.12 -12.89 10.71
CA GLU A 61 -8.93 -13.53 9.67
C GLU A 61 -8.55 -13.07 8.26
N GLY A 62 -7.81 -11.95 8.13
CA GLY A 62 -7.32 -11.45 6.85
C GLY A 62 -6.09 -12.20 6.34
N LEU A 63 -5.90 -12.21 5.02
CA LEU A 63 -4.60 -12.52 4.42
C LEU A 63 -3.83 -11.24 4.19
N HIS A 64 -2.65 -11.14 4.80
CA HIS A 64 -1.76 -9.99 4.66
C HIS A 64 -0.47 -10.40 3.95
N LEU A 65 -0.22 -9.80 2.80
CA LEU A 65 0.96 -9.98 1.99
C LEU A 65 1.77 -8.69 1.97
N TYR A 66 3.08 -8.81 1.86
CA TYR A 66 3.93 -7.66 1.62
C TYR A 66 5.15 -8.03 0.79
N ARG A 67 5.66 -7.06 0.03
CA ARG A 67 6.81 -7.23 -0.85
C ARG A 67 7.61 -5.94 -0.97
N GLU A 68 8.94 -6.07 -0.99
CA GLU A 68 9.83 -4.97 -1.35
C GLU A 68 9.87 -4.79 -2.87
N VAL A 69 9.71 -3.55 -3.31
CA VAL A 69 9.85 -3.14 -4.71
C VAL A 69 11.09 -2.26 -4.82
N LYS A 70 12.06 -2.71 -5.61
CA LYS A 70 13.28 -1.96 -5.90
C LYS A 70 13.02 -0.89 -6.98
N THR A 71 13.89 0.11 -7.04
CA THR A 71 13.88 1.13 -8.10
C THR A 71 13.81 0.51 -9.50
N GLY A 72 12.96 1.07 -10.38
CA GLY A 72 12.75 0.58 -11.74
C GLY A 72 11.29 0.26 -12.06
N LYS A 73 11.05 -0.44 -13.17
CA LYS A 73 9.70 -0.91 -13.52
C LYS A 73 9.33 -2.11 -12.67
N PHE A 74 8.07 -2.21 -12.26
CA PHE A 74 7.54 -3.37 -11.56
C PHE A 74 6.19 -3.78 -12.13
N ASN A 75 5.88 -5.08 -12.02
CA ASN A 75 4.59 -5.66 -12.36
C ASN A 75 4.36 -6.82 -11.38
N GLU A 76 3.34 -6.66 -10.55
CA GLU A 76 2.95 -7.61 -9.52
C GLU A 76 1.56 -8.13 -9.84
N THR A 77 1.42 -9.45 -9.84
CA THR A 77 0.12 -10.12 -10.00
C THR A 77 -0.12 -11.01 -8.80
N ILE A 78 -1.25 -10.81 -8.14
CA ILE A 78 -1.66 -11.56 -6.96
C ILE A 78 -2.98 -12.27 -7.28
N GLU A 79 -3.02 -13.58 -7.07
CA GLU A 79 -4.26 -14.35 -7.20
C GLU A 79 -5.17 -14.14 -6.00
N ILE A 80 -6.47 -14.01 -6.28
CA ILE A 80 -7.51 -13.87 -5.27
C ILE A 80 -8.17 -15.23 -5.07
N ASP A 81 -7.93 -15.82 -3.90
CA ASP A 81 -8.59 -17.06 -3.48
C ASP A 81 -10.11 -16.86 -3.39
N LYS A 82 -10.86 -17.92 -3.73
CA LYS A 82 -12.33 -17.95 -3.67
C LYS A 82 -12.89 -17.57 -2.31
N LYS A 83 -12.19 -17.85 -1.22
CA LYS A 83 -12.65 -17.48 0.14
C LYS A 83 -12.78 -15.96 0.35
N PHE A 84 -12.18 -15.15 -0.52
CA PHE A 84 -12.26 -13.69 -0.47
C PHE A 84 -13.31 -13.10 -1.43
N TYR A 85 -14.02 -13.93 -2.21
CA TYR A 85 -15.08 -13.43 -3.09
C TYR A 85 -16.22 -12.82 -2.28
N GLY A 86 -16.72 -11.65 -2.71
CA GLY A 86 -17.67 -10.86 -1.92
C GLY A 86 -17.03 -10.09 -0.75
N GLY A 87 -15.74 -10.29 -0.50
CA GLY A 87 -14.99 -9.64 0.57
C GLY A 87 -14.47 -8.25 0.20
N SER A 88 -13.42 -7.81 0.91
CA SER A 88 -12.76 -6.53 0.66
C SER A 88 -11.24 -6.70 0.51
N TYR A 89 -10.61 -5.65 -0.01
CA TYR A 89 -9.16 -5.59 -0.15
C TYR A 89 -8.60 -4.24 0.29
N GLU A 90 -7.32 -4.25 0.59
CA GLU A 90 -6.48 -3.05 0.75
C GLU A 90 -5.18 -3.24 0.00
N VAL A 91 -4.70 -2.17 -0.64
CA VAL A 91 -3.37 -2.07 -1.25
C VAL A 91 -2.74 -0.79 -0.73
N ALA A 92 -1.56 -0.88 -0.15
CA ALA A 92 -0.86 0.22 0.47
C ALA A 92 0.61 0.23 0.04
N PHE A 93 1.17 1.40 -0.29
CA PHE A 93 2.60 1.55 -0.56
C PHE A 93 3.26 2.33 0.56
N TRP A 94 4.35 1.79 1.10
CA TRP A 94 5.06 2.31 2.24
C TRP A 94 6.50 2.61 1.87
N GLY A 95 7.00 3.79 2.22
CA GLY A 95 8.39 4.15 1.99
C GLY A 95 9.37 3.32 2.81
N LYS A 96 8.97 2.84 3.99
CA LYS A 96 9.87 2.16 4.94
C LYS A 96 9.25 0.97 5.62
N LYS A 97 10.08 -0.05 5.84
CA LYS A 97 9.85 -1.14 6.79
C LYS A 97 10.83 -0.97 7.95
N LEU A 98 10.31 -0.63 9.12
CA LEU A 98 11.08 -0.40 10.34
C LEU A 98 11.18 -1.68 11.16
N THR A 99 12.34 -1.89 11.78
CA THR A 99 12.58 -2.95 12.74
C THR A 99 12.69 -2.39 14.17
N SER A 100 12.93 -3.25 15.16
CA SER A 100 13.06 -2.82 16.56
C SER A 100 14.15 -1.77 16.79
N LYS A 101 15.20 -1.76 15.94
CA LYS A 101 16.30 -0.80 16.01
C LYS A 101 15.89 0.61 15.54
N ASP A 102 14.86 0.69 14.69
CA ASP A 102 14.49 1.92 13.98
C ASP A 102 13.25 2.60 14.58
N CYS A 103 12.50 1.90 15.43
CA CYS A 103 11.28 2.42 16.05
C CYS A 103 11.54 3.39 17.20
N LYS A 104 11.02 4.62 17.06
CA LYS A 104 11.15 5.68 18.07
C LYS A 104 9.88 5.90 18.90
N ASN A 105 8.70 5.77 18.29
CA ASN A 105 7.41 5.99 18.95
C ASN A 105 6.78 4.66 19.45
N ASP A 106 5.78 4.79 20.31
CA ASP A 106 5.19 3.63 20.99
C ASP A 106 4.30 2.78 20.06
N ASP A 107 3.66 3.38 19.06
CA ASP A 107 2.90 2.65 18.04
C ASP A 107 3.81 1.71 17.22
N CYS A 108 4.93 2.23 16.72
CA CYS A 108 5.95 1.45 16.02
C CYS A 108 6.49 0.32 16.91
N LYS A 109 6.82 0.62 18.18
CA LYS A 109 7.30 -0.40 19.13
C LYS A 109 6.25 -1.48 19.37
N TYR A 110 4.98 -1.11 19.52
CA TYR A 110 3.87 -2.05 19.70
C TYR A 110 3.78 -3.01 18.51
N TRP A 111 3.74 -2.48 17.29
CA TRP A 111 3.58 -3.29 16.08
C TRP A 111 4.82 -4.13 15.76
N VAL A 112 6.03 -3.60 15.96
CA VAL A 112 7.26 -4.39 15.83
C VAL A 112 7.30 -5.54 16.83
N LYS A 113 6.88 -5.32 18.09
CA LYS A 113 6.79 -6.42 19.06
C LYS A 113 5.81 -7.50 18.62
N LYS A 114 4.70 -7.11 17.98
CA LYS A 114 3.64 -8.03 17.56
C LYS A 114 3.93 -8.77 16.26
N ARG A 115 4.58 -8.12 15.29
CA ARG A 115 4.74 -8.61 13.90
C ARG A 115 6.20 -8.72 13.43
N GLY A 116 7.15 -8.26 14.25
CA GLY A 116 8.58 -8.19 13.91
C GLY A 116 8.97 -6.95 13.07
N PHE A 117 8.00 -6.18 12.58
CA PHE A 117 8.24 -4.97 11.77
C PHE A 117 7.07 -3.98 11.88
N TYR A 118 7.29 -2.75 11.41
CA TYR A 118 6.28 -1.71 11.23
C TYR A 118 6.47 -1.03 9.87
N PHE A 119 5.38 -0.73 9.16
CA PHE A 119 5.46 0.04 7.93
C PHE A 119 5.23 1.52 8.22
N ASP A 120 6.06 2.37 7.64
CA ASP A 120 6.02 3.82 7.83
C ASP A 120 6.09 4.53 6.47
N GLN A 121 5.75 5.82 6.46
CA GLN A 121 5.67 6.66 5.26
C GLN A 121 4.68 6.11 4.23
N LEU A 122 3.39 6.09 4.59
CA LEU A 122 2.32 5.75 3.66
C LEU A 122 2.30 6.74 2.49
N ASN A 123 2.60 6.24 1.29
CA ASN A 123 2.64 7.04 0.07
C ASN A 123 1.36 6.88 -0.75
N PHE A 124 0.76 5.69 -0.73
CA PHE A 124 -0.44 5.35 -1.46
C PHE A 124 -1.30 4.39 -0.65
N TYR A 125 -2.63 4.54 -0.75
CA TYR A 125 -3.58 3.61 -0.16
C TYR A 125 -4.84 3.53 -1.02
N LYS A 126 -5.25 2.30 -1.36
CA LYS A 126 -6.50 2.01 -2.05
C LYS A 126 -7.19 0.84 -1.38
N THR A 127 -8.47 0.99 -1.12
CA THR A 127 -9.34 -0.07 -0.63
C THR A 127 -10.56 -0.20 -1.53
N GLY A 128 -11.22 -1.34 -1.46
CA GLY A 128 -12.46 -1.59 -2.18
C GLY A 128 -13.06 -2.94 -1.82
N TYR A 129 -14.19 -3.24 -2.45
CA TYR A 129 -14.89 -4.49 -2.30
C TYR A 129 -14.74 -5.35 -3.55
N PHE A 130 -14.57 -6.65 -3.35
CA PHE A 130 -14.71 -7.61 -4.42
C PHE A 130 -16.20 -7.82 -4.65
N ASN A 131 -16.78 -7.17 -5.66
CA ASN A 131 -18.17 -7.44 -6.05
C ASN A 131 -18.28 -8.91 -6.48
N GLY A 132 -18.97 -9.70 -5.66
CA GLY A 132 -19.44 -11.04 -6.00
C GLY A 132 -20.96 -11.00 -5.89
N TYR A 133 -21.65 -11.21 -7.00
CA TYR A 133 -23.08 -11.51 -7.01
C TYR A 133 -23.28 -13.01 -6.81
#